data_AF-A0A2I0DY53-F1
#
_entry.id   AF-A0A2I0DY53-F1
#
_cell.length_a   1.000
_cell.length_b   1.000
_cell.length_c   1.000
_cell.angle_alpha   90.00
_cell.angle_beta   90.00
_cell.angle_gamma   90.00
#
_symmetry.space_group_name_H-M   'P 1'
#
loop_
_entity.id
_entity.type
_entity.pdbx_description
1 polymer ?
#
loop_
_entity_poly.entity_id
_entity_poly.type
_entity_poly.pdbx_seq_one_letter_code
_entity_poly.pdbx_strand_id
1 'polypeptide(L)'
;MRNVFLMSFIALSLCACIAVGAATLGAVTYYKSAKHEVATVNINATPDNIYRVALQTIKRNSLLKVVSQDEKNHLIELTKGDLSASLKVFRVDPQVSQLLITSEINADRSTRLVLDGVFRICQQLKVDCTLVVDGS
;
A
#
# COMPACT_ATOMS: atom_id res chain seq x y z
N MET A 1 -32.62 -27.81 48.77
CA MET A 1 -31.97 -26.49 48.94
C MET A 1 -30.48 -26.70 48.64
N ARG A 2 -30.05 -26.61 47.38
CA ARG A 2 -29.61 -25.39 46.65
C ARG A 2 -28.22 -24.91 47.11
N ASN A 3 -27.18 -25.23 46.33
CA ASN A 3 -26.03 -24.40 45.89
C ASN A 3 -24.79 -25.27 45.61
N VAL A 4 -24.38 -25.51 44.36
CA VAL A 4 -23.72 -24.65 43.36
C VAL A 4 -22.21 -24.93 43.32
N PHE A 5 -21.81 -25.59 42.23
CA PHE A 5 -20.57 -25.50 41.45
C PHE A 5 -19.33 -24.84 42.07
N LEU A 6 -18.20 -25.57 42.05
CA LEU A 6 -16.90 -24.94 41.78
C LEU A 6 -15.97 -25.92 41.03
N MET A 7 -16.30 -26.20 39.77
CA MET A 7 -15.33 -26.72 38.81
C MET A 7 -14.39 -25.57 38.44
N SER A 8 -13.19 -25.59 39.00
CA SER A 8 -12.11 -24.66 38.67
C SER A 8 -11.50 -25.06 37.32
N PHE A 9 -12.05 -24.53 36.23
CA PHE A 9 -11.43 -24.54 34.91
C PHE A 9 -10.39 -23.42 34.87
N ILE A 10 -9.14 -23.73 35.20
CA ILE A 10 -8.00 -22.83 34.98
C ILE A 10 -7.72 -22.83 33.47
N ALA A 11 -8.38 -21.92 32.76
CA ALA A 11 -8.02 -21.59 31.38
C ALA A 11 -6.72 -20.79 31.42
N LEU A 12 -5.58 -21.46 31.20
CA LEU A 12 -4.34 -20.76 30.85
C LEU A 12 -4.54 -20.10 29.49
N SER A 13 -4.84 -18.79 29.51
CA SER A 13 -4.84 -17.95 28.33
C SER A 13 -3.40 -17.83 27.81
N LEU A 14 -3.10 -18.55 26.73
CA LEU A 14 -1.92 -18.30 25.91
C LEU A 14 -2.09 -16.95 25.23
N CYS A 15 -1.54 -15.91 25.83
CA CYS A 15 -1.32 -14.63 25.17
C CYS A 15 -0.20 -14.84 24.15
N ALA A 16 -0.54 -15.40 22.99
CA ALA A 16 0.35 -15.46 21.85
C ALA A 16 0.28 -14.11 21.12
N CYS A 17 1.04 -13.13 21.60
CA CYS A 17 1.41 -11.98 20.76
C CYS A 17 2.42 -12.49 19.72
N ILE A 18 1.91 -13.17 18.68
CA ILE A 18 2.70 -13.43 17.49
C ILE A 18 2.88 -12.06 16.82
N ALA A 19 4.00 -11.40 17.12
CA ALA A 19 4.46 -10.27 16.33
C ALA A 19 4.86 -10.83 14.95
N VAL A 20 3.88 -10.96 14.07
CA VAL A 20 4.08 -11.39 12.68
C VAL A 20 4.75 -10.25 11.94
N GLY A 21 6.08 -10.23 11.98
CA GLY A 21 6.93 -9.41 11.11
C GLY A 21 7.01 -9.95 9.68
N ALA A 22 5.93 -10.56 9.17
CA ALA A 22 5.85 -10.93 7.76
C ALA A 22 5.37 -9.71 6.97
N ALA A 23 6.05 -9.39 5.88
CA ALA A 23 5.54 -8.52 4.83
C ALA A 23 4.18 -9.07 4.35
N THR A 24 3.09 -8.61 4.97
CA THR A 24 1.75 -9.10 4.67
C THR A 24 1.38 -8.63 3.25
N LEU A 25 1.13 -9.58 2.37
CA LEU A 25 0.68 -9.28 1.02
C LEU A 25 -0.60 -8.46 1.08
N GLY A 26 -0.68 -7.40 0.28
CA GLY A 26 -1.83 -6.50 0.24
C GLY A 26 -1.92 -5.52 1.42
N ALA A 27 -1.06 -5.59 2.43
CA ALA A 27 -1.02 -4.56 3.45
C ALA A 27 -0.46 -3.26 2.87
N VAL A 28 -1.29 -2.22 2.88
CA VAL A 28 -0.92 -0.88 2.46
C VAL A 28 -0.45 -0.11 3.69
N THR A 29 0.81 0.32 3.67
CA THR A 29 1.32 1.30 4.64
C THR A 29 1.21 2.69 4.01
N TYR A 30 0.84 3.68 4.82
CA TYR A 30 0.65 5.06 4.38
C TYR A 30 1.24 6.03 5.39
N TYR A 31 2.09 6.92 4.90
CA TYR A 31 2.73 7.96 5.69
C TYR A 31 2.50 9.33 5.06
N LYS A 32 2.17 10.30 5.90
CA LYS A 32 1.97 11.70 5.50
C LYS A 32 2.79 12.60 6.41
N SER A 33 3.66 13.40 5.79
CA SER A 33 4.42 14.46 6.46
C SER A 33 3.86 15.84 6.11
N ALA A 34 4.54 16.90 6.53
CA ALA A 34 4.17 18.27 6.13
C ALA A 34 4.36 18.56 4.64
N LYS A 35 5.21 17.79 3.93
CA LYS A 35 5.59 18.08 2.53
C LYS A 35 5.44 16.91 1.57
N HIS A 36 5.30 15.69 2.08
CA HIS A 36 5.26 14.48 1.25
C HIS A 36 4.24 13.47 1.75
N GLU A 37 3.60 12.77 0.81
CA GLU A 37 2.83 11.53 1.04
C GLU A 37 3.58 10.35 0.45
N VAL A 38 3.51 9.22 1.15
CA VAL A 38 4.12 7.95 0.74
C VAL A 38 3.13 6.83 1.02
N ALA A 39 2.95 5.91 0.07
CA ALA A 39 2.27 4.66 0.31
C ALA A 39 3.08 3.51 -0.28
N THR A 40 3.12 2.38 0.44
CA THR A 40 3.72 1.15 -0.06
C THR A 40 2.81 -0.04 0.13
N VAL A 41 2.92 -1.02 -0.76
CA VAL A 41 2.25 -2.32 -0.64
C VAL A 41 3.10 -3.42 -1.26
N ASN A 42 3.16 -4.57 -0.61
CA ASN A 42 3.78 -5.77 -1.17
C ASN A 42 2.71 -6.59 -1.89
N ILE A 43 2.97 -6.96 -3.14
CA ILE A 43 2.02 -7.62 -4.04
C ILE A 43 2.67 -8.89 -4.60
N ASN A 44 1.93 -10.00 -4.60
CA ASN A 44 2.34 -11.24 -5.24
C ASN A 44 2.17 -11.14 -6.78
N ALA A 45 3.06 -10.38 -7.41
CA ALA A 45 3.15 -10.19 -8.85
C ALA A 45 4.57 -9.75 -9.22
N THR A 46 4.96 -9.98 -10.48
CA THR A 46 6.25 -9.52 -10.99
C THR A 46 6.30 -7.99 -11.10
N PRO A 47 7.50 -7.38 -11.02
CA PRO A 47 7.64 -5.93 -11.18
C PRO A 47 7.07 -5.42 -12.50
N ASP A 48 7.31 -6.15 -13.60
CA ASP A 48 6.81 -5.82 -14.94
C ASP A 48 5.28 -5.77 -14.99
N ASN A 49 4.61 -6.72 -14.33
CA ASN A 49 3.15 -6.77 -14.31
C ASN A 49 2.55 -5.57 -13.58
N ILE A 50 3.10 -5.25 -12.40
CA ILE A 50 2.65 -4.10 -11.60
C ILE A 50 2.94 -2.79 -12.35
N TYR A 51 4.15 -2.62 -12.89
CA TYR A 51 4.54 -1.44 -13.66
C TYR A 51 3.62 -1.19 -14.84
N ARG A 52 3.36 -2.24 -15.64
CA ARG A 52 2.46 -2.16 -16.79
C ARG A 52 1.04 -1.78 -16.39
N VAL A 53 0.49 -2.39 -15.34
CA VAL A 53 -0.86 -2.07 -14.85
C VAL A 53 -0.93 -0.65 -14.27
N ALA A 54 0.10 -0.22 -13.55
CA ALA A 54 0.23 1.14 -13.06
C ALA A 54 0.22 2.16 -14.21
N LEU A 55 1.08 1.95 -15.22
CA LEU A 55 1.14 2.81 -16.40
C LEU A 55 -0.20 2.87 -17.15
N GLN A 56 -0.87 1.73 -17.35
CA GLN A 56 -2.20 1.70 -17.95
C GLN A 56 -3.25 2.43 -17.11
N THR A 57 -3.16 2.32 -15.78
CA THR A 57 -4.05 3.02 -14.84
C THR A 57 -3.86 4.52 -14.91
N ILE A 58 -2.61 4.99 -14.98
CA ILE A 58 -2.26 6.40 -15.14
C ILE A 58 -2.78 6.93 -16.50
N LYS A 59 -2.49 6.23 -17.59
CA LYS A 59 -2.91 6.63 -18.95
C LYS A 59 -4.43 6.72 -19.13
N ARG A 60 -5.21 5.99 -18.33
CA ARG A 60 -6.69 6.05 -18.34
C ARG A 60 -7.27 7.19 -17.51
N ASN A 61 -6.45 7.91 -16.75
CA ASN A 61 -6.89 9.02 -15.90
C ASN A 61 -6.46 10.35 -16.54
N SER A 62 -7.41 11.09 -17.11
CA SER A 62 -7.16 12.37 -17.78
C SER A 62 -6.63 13.48 -16.86
N LEU A 63 -6.70 13.31 -15.54
CA LEU A 63 -6.14 14.25 -14.57
C LEU A 63 -4.66 14.02 -14.29
N LEU A 64 -4.09 12.90 -14.75
CA LEU A 64 -2.70 12.55 -14.56
C LEU A 64 -1.92 12.71 -15.86
N LYS A 65 -0.71 13.26 -15.77
CA LYS A 65 0.20 13.40 -16.90
C LYS A 65 1.51 12.67 -16.59
N VAL A 66 1.91 11.75 -17.45
CA VAL A 66 3.24 11.13 -17.36
C VAL A 66 4.28 12.16 -17.79
N VAL A 67 5.27 12.39 -16.92
CA VAL A 67 6.43 13.27 -17.18
C VAL A 67 7.57 12.45 -17.76
N SER A 68 7.90 11.32 -17.14
CA SER A 68 8.97 10.44 -17.57
C SER A 68 8.65 8.97 -17.25
N GLN A 69 9.30 8.06 -17.98
CA GLN A 69 9.21 6.61 -17.79
C GLN A 69 10.63 6.04 -17.88
N ASP A 70 10.97 5.19 -16.91
CA ASP A 70 12.15 4.33 -16.97
C ASP A 70 11.67 2.89 -16.77
N GLU A 71 11.39 2.23 -17.89
CA GLU A 71 10.86 0.86 -17.91
C GLU A 71 11.85 -0.14 -17.32
N LYS A 72 13.16 0.09 -17.48
CA LYS A 72 14.22 -0.78 -16.97
C LYS A 72 14.26 -0.79 -15.45
N ASN A 73 13.99 0.36 -14.83
CA ASN A 73 14.00 0.53 -13.37
C ASN A 73 12.58 0.60 -12.75
N HIS A 74 11.54 0.28 -13.53
CA HIS A 74 10.13 0.31 -13.15
C HIS A 74 9.69 1.62 -12.48
N LEU A 75 10.17 2.75 -13.00
CA LEU A 75 9.90 4.09 -12.48
C LEU A 75 9.00 4.88 -13.44
N ILE A 76 8.01 5.56 -12.88
CA ILE A 76 7.14 6.50 -13.58
C ILE A 76 7.11 7.80 -12.77
N GLU A 77 7.44 8.91 -13.41
CA GLU A 77 7.21 10.24 -12.85
C GLU A 77 5.97 10.83 -13.51
N LEU A 78 5.11 11.46 -12.72
CA LEU A 78 3.86 12.02 -13.19
C LEU A 78 3.47 13.28 -12.42
N THR A 79 2.53 14.04 -12.98
CA THR A 79 1.90 15.17 -12.29
C THR A 79 0.38 15.06 -12.26
N LYS A 80 -0.23 15.74 -11.28
CA LYS A 80 -1.67 16.01 -11.19
C LYS A 80 -1.90 17.51 -10.96
N GLY A 81 -2.00 18.27 -12.05
CA GLY A 81 -1.84 19.73 -11.99
C GLY A 81 -0.40 20.07 -11.57
N ASP A 82 -0.24 20.85 -10.50
CA ASP A 82 1.07 21.28 -10.01
C ASP A 82 1.72 20.31 -9.01
N LEU A 83 1.06 19.20 -8.70
CA LEU A 83 1.58 18.19 -7.77
C LEU A 83 2.44 17.18 -8.53
N SER A 84 3.70 17.06 -8.12
CA SER A 84 4.63 16.02 -8.58
C SER A 84 4.44 14.73 -7.80
N ALA A 85 4.43 13.60 -8.51
CA ALA A 85 4.37 12.27 -7.92
C ALA A 85 5.27 11.29 -8.67
N SER A 86 5.72 10.27 -7.96
CA SER A 86 6.50 9.17 -8.53
C SER A 86 5.90 7.83 -8.12
N LEU A 87 6.05 6.85 -8.99
CA LEU A 87 5.73 5.46 -8.73
C LEU A 87 6.95 4.62 -9.08
N LYS A 88 7.35 3.74 -8.16
CA LYS A 88 8.41 2.78 -8.38
C LYS A 88 7.97 1.38 -7.95
N VAL A 89 8.41 0.38 -8.70
CA VAL A 89 8.21 -1.02 -8.33
C VAL A 89 9.56 -1.68 -8.05
N PHE A 90 9.67 -2.35 -6.92
CA PHE A 90 10.87 -3.08 -6.51
C PHE A 90 10.57 -4.56 -6.41
N ARG A 91 11.53 -5.41 -6.76
CA ARG A 91 11.45 -6.83 -6.43
C ARG A 91 11.82 -7.02 -4.95
N VAL A 92 10.96 -7.70 -4.19
CA VAL A 92 11.25 -8.11 -2.80
C VAL A 92 11.77 -9.54 -2.78
N ASP A 93 11.10 -10.43 -3.51
CA ASP A 93 11.48 -11.84 -3.71
C ASP A 93 11.07 -12.30 -5.13
N PRO A 94 11.27 -13.58 -5.54
CA PRO A 94 10.93 -14.04 -6.89
C PRO A 94 9.46 -13.84 -7.31
N GLN A 95 8.51 -13.80 -6.36
CA GLN A 95 7.07 -13.68 -6.64
C GLN A 95 6.45 -12.41 -6.05
N VAL A 96 7.12 -11.78 -5.08
CA VAL A 96 6.64 -10.57 -4.39
C VAL A 96 7.41 -9.35 -4.84
N SER A 97 6.65 -8.31 -5.16
CA SER A 97 7.17 -6.99 -5.50
C SER A 97 6.53 -5.92 -4.62
N GLN A 98 7.28 -4.88 -4.30
CA GLN A 98 6.78 -3.73 -3.58
C GLN A 98 6.43 -2.62 -4.56
N LEU A 99 5.20 -2.13 -4.49
CA LEU A 99 4.78 -0.88 -5.12
C LEU A 99 5.00 0.26 -4.12
N LEU A 100 5.77 1.27 -4.52
CA LEU A 100 5.97 2.52 -3.80
C LEU A 100 5.39 3.65 -4.64
N ILE A 101 4.55 4.49 -4.03
CA ILE A 101 4.10 5.74 -4.62
C ILE A 101 4.44 6.88 -3.66
N THR A 102 4.96 7.98 -4.19
CA THR A 102 5.28 9.18 -3.44
C THR A 102 4.68 10.41 -4.12
N SER A 103 4.31 11.44 -3.37
CA SER A 103 4.01 12.75 -3.92
C SER A 103 4.43 13.87 -2.99
N GLU A 104 4.59 15.06 -3.55
CA GLU A 104 4.60 16.29 -2.77
C GLU A 104 3.18 16.59 -2.24
N ILE A 105 3.10 17.40 -1.19
CA ILE A 105 1.84 17.92 -0.62
C ILE A 105 1.82 19.43 -0.82
N ASN A 106 0.72 19.93 -1.36
CA ASN A 106 0.38 21.35 -1.33
C ASN A 106 -0.68 21.59 -0.25
N ALA A 107 -0.50 22.65 0.56
CA ALA A 107 -1.29 22.94 1.75
C ALA A 107 -2.82 22.99 1.53
N ASP A 108 -3.26 23.28 0.30
CA ASP A 108 -4.68 23.41 -0.07
C ASP A 108 -5.37 22.10 -0.50
N ARG A 109 -4.67 20.96 -0.53
CA ARG A 109 -5.21 19.71 -1.08
C ARG A 109 -5.20 18.61 -0.02
N SER A 110 -6.35 18.33 0.56
CA SER A 110 -6.58 17.27 1.57
C SER A 110 -6.60 15.85 0.98
N THR A 111 -6.35 15.69 -0.32
CA THR A 111 -6.54 14.41 -1.03
C THR A 111 -5.40 13.44 -0.77
N ARG A 112 -5.72 12.21 -0.36
CA ARG A 112 -4.77 11.10 -0.20
C ARG A 112 -4.37 10.51 -1.55
N LEU A 113 -3.84 11.34 -2.46
CA LEU A 113 -3.57 11.00 -3.85
C LEU A 113 -2.79 9.69 -3.99
N VAL A 114 -1.77 9.54 -3.15
CA VAL A 114 -0.85 8.41 -3.16
C VAL A 114 -1.54 7.13 -2.69
N LEU A 115 -2.35 7.21 -1.64
CA LEU A 115 -3.13 6.09 -1.12
C LEU A 115 -4.19 5.61 -2.12
N ASP A 116 -4.92 6.56 -2.71
CA ASP A 116 -5.93 6.27 -3.74
C ASP A 116 -5.29 5.61 -4.97
N GLY A 117 -4.08 6.06 -5.33
CA GLY A 117 -3.29 5.48 -6.41
C GLY A 117 -2.95 4.00 -6.15
N VAL A 118 -2.49 3.68 -4.95
CA VAL A 118 -2.19 2.28 -4.55
C VAL A 118 -3.45 1.41 -4.65
N PHE A 119 -4.57 1.83 -4.03
CA PHE A 119 -5.80 1.04 -4.07
C PHE A 119 -6.34 0.84 -5.48
N ARG A 120 -6.23 1.86 -6.34
CA ARG A 120 -6.63 1.73 -7.74
C ARG A 120 -5.79 0.69 -8.48
N ILE A 121 -4.48 0.66 -8.26
CA ILE A 121 -3.60 -0.34 -8.89
C ILE A 121 -3.89 -1.74 -8.35
N CYS A 122 -4.07 -1.89 -7.03
CA CYS A 122 -4.50 -3.15 -6.42
C CYS A 122 -5.80 -3.68 -7.04
N GLN A 123 -6.80 -2.82 -7.21
CA GLN A 123 -8.07 -3.18 -7.85
C GLN A 123 -7.86 -3.69 -9.29
N GLN A 124 -7.02 -3.02 -10.08
CA GLN A 124 -6.73 -3.43 -11.45
C GLN A 124 -5.94 -4.75 -11.52
N LEU A 125 -5.14 -5.04 -10.49
CA LEU A 125 -4.44 -6.30 -10.32
C LEU A 125 -5.30 -7.41 -9.71
N LYS A 126 -6.52 -7.09 -9.24
CA LYS A 126 -7.41 -7.99 -8.50
C LYS A 126 -6.75 -8.54 -7.23
N VAL A 127 -6.04 -7.66 -6.51
CA VAL A 127 -5.38 -7.95 -5.24
C VAL A 127 -6.16 -7.26 -4.13
N ASP A 128 -6.47 -8.01 -3.07
CA ASP A 128 -7.10 -7.46 -1.88
C ASP A 128 -6.07 -6.66 -1.09
N CYS A 129 -6.18 -5.33 -1.18
CA CYS A 129 -5.32 -4.41 -0.45
C CYS A 129 -6.09 -3.77 0.71
N THR A 130 -5.46 -3.69 1.88
CA THR A 130 -6.06 -3.13 3.10
C THR A 130 -5.08 -2.16 3.75
N LEU A 131 -5.56 -0.97 4.15
CA LEU A 131 -4.76 -0.03 4.92
C LEU A 131 -4.45 -0.61 6.30
N VAL A 132 -3.17 -0.73 6.63
CA VAL A 132 -2.72 -1.01 7.98
C VAL A 132 -2.37 0.32 8.63
N VAL A 133 -3.07 0.63 9.72
CA VAL A 133 -2.80 1.82 10.53
C VAL A 133 -1.85 1.36 11.63
N ASP A 134 -0.59 1.81 11.59
CA ASP A 134 0.30 1.59 12.73
C ASP A 134 -0.33 2.29 13.94
N GLY A 135 -0.70 1.49 14.94
CA GLY A 135 -1.28 1.96 16.19
C GLY A 135 -0.34 2.98 16.83
N SER A 136 -0.89 4.16 17.08
CA SER A 136 -0.22 5.30 17.73
C SER A 136 0.31 4.96 19.12
#